data_AF-A0A158FHD4-F1
#
_entry.id   AF-A0A158FHD4-F1
#
_cell.length_a   1.000
_cell.length_b   1.000
_cell.length_c   1.000
_cell.angle_alpha   90.00
_cell.angle_beta   90.00
_cell.angle_gamma   90.00
#
_symmetry.space_group_name_H-M   'P 1'
#
loop_
_entity.id
_entity.type
_entity.pdbx_description
1 polymer ?
#
loop_
_entity_poly.entity_id
_entity_poly.type
_entity_poly.pdbx_seq_one_letter_code
_entity_poly.pdbx_strand_id
1 'polypeptide(L)' 'MDPEDLQRLVTQTMPYGKFKGRVLADLPGNYLAWFAREGFPQGQLGRLLALMHEIDHNNLRSLLEPLRKR' A
#
# COMPACT_ATOMS: atom_id res chain seq x y z
N MET A 1 -2.40 13.78 5.16
CA MET A 1 -2.06 12.90 4.02
C MET A 1 -1.45 13.78 2.95
N ASP A 2 -0.29 13.40 2.44
CA ASP A 2 0.35 14.12 1.33
C ASP A 2 -0.15 13.51 0.01
N PRO A 3 -0.60 14.30 -0.99
CA PRO A 3 -0.94 13.77 -2.31
C PRO A 3 0.12 12.85 -2.92
N GLU A 4 1.41 13.05 -2.57
CA GLU A 4 2.50 12.19 -3.00
C GLU A 4 2.38 10.74 -2.49
N ASP A 5 1.69 10.50 -1.37
CA ASP A 5 1.56 9.16 -0.80
C ASP A 5 0.81 8.23 -1.77
N LEU A 6 -0.23 8.73 -2.45
CA LEU A 6 -0.97 7.96 -3.46
C LEU A 6 -0.08 7.59 -4.66
N GLN A 7 0.78 8.52 -5.09
CA GLN A 7 1.75 8.24 -6.16
C GLN A 7 2.80 7.22 -5.70
N ARG A 8 3.21 7.23 -4.43
CA ARG A 8 4.13 6.25 -3.84
C ARG A 8 3.49 4.87 -3.77
N LEU A 9 2.19 4.76 -3.48
CA LEU A 9 1.50 3.46 -3.47
C LEU A 9 1.61 2.71 -4.81
N VAL A 10 1.57 3.44 -5.93
CA VAL A 10 1.62 2.86 -7.28
C VAL A 10 3.02 2.77 -7.90
N THR A 11 4.04 3.36 -7.27
CA THR A 11 5.43 3.36 -7.77
C THR A 11 6.40 2.61 -6.87
N GLN A 12 6.20 2.65 -5.55
CA GLN A 12 7.07 2.02 -4.59
C GLN A 12 6.79 0.52 -4.52
N THR A 13 7.86 -0.26 -4.48
CA THR A 13 7.79 -1.71 -4.27
C THR A 13 8.07 -2.06 -2.82
N MET A 14 7.45 -3.15 -2.35
CA MET A 14 7.72 -3.71 -1.03
C MET A 14 9.21 -4.11 -0.93
N PRO A 15 9.97 -3.59 0.06
CA PRO A 15 11.41 -3.81 0.13
C PRO A 15 11.82 -5.17 0.69
N TYR A 16 10.91 -5.86 1.39
CA TYR A 16 11.18 -7.13 2.08
C TYR A 16 9.94 -8.01 2.20
N GLY A 17 10.12 -9.20 2.81
CA GLY A 17 9.03 -10.13 3.10
C GLY A 17 8.56 -10.94 1.88
N LYS A 18 7.42 -11.61 2.04
CA LYS A 18 6.85 -12.53 1.04
C LYS A 18 6.57 -11.87 -0.32
N PHE A 19 6.24 -10.58 -0.33
CA PHE A 19 5.89 -9.83 -1.53
C PHE A 19 6.98 -8.84 -1.94
N LYS A 20 8.24 -9.09 -1.57
CA LYS A 20 9.37 -8.25 -1.98
C LYS A 20 9.37 -8.02 -3.50
N GLY A 21 9.58 -6.77 -3.92
CA GLY A 21 9.59 -6.36 -5.33
C GLY A 21 8.20 -6.12 -5.94
N ARG A 22 7.12 -6.40 -5.23
CA ARG A 22 5.75 -6.08 -5.67
C ARG A 22 5.38 -4.64 -5.31
N VAL A 23 4.70 -3.93 -6.20
CA VAL A 23 4.17 -2.58 -5.95
C VAL A 23 3.19 -2.61 -4.78
N LEU A 24 3.21 -1.57 -3.93
CA LEU A 24 2.35 -1.52 -2.73
C LEU A 24 0.86 -1.61 -3.08
N ALA A 25 0.43 -0.95 -4.15
CA ALA A 25 -0.95 -1.01 -4.67
C ALA A 25 -1.39 -2.42 -5.10
N ASP A 26 -0.46 -3.32 -5.43
CA ASP A 26 -0.73 -4.70 -5.84
C ASP A 26 -0.63 -5.70 -4.68
N LEU A 27 -0.39 -5.22 -3.46
CA LEU A 27 -0.34 -6.09 -2.28
C LEU A 27 -1.72 -6.69 -1.99
N PRO A 28 -1.79 -8.01 -1.73
CA PRO A 28 -3.04 -8.67 -1.36
C PRO A 28 -3.66 -8.10 -0.07
N GLY A 29 -4.99 -7.98 -0.04
CA GLY A 29 -5.72 -7.45 1.13
C GLY A 29 -5.47 -8.24 2.42
N ASN A 30 -5.34 -9.56 2.34
CA ASN A 30 -5.01 -10.39 3.50
C ASN A 30 -3.62 -10.07 4.09
N TYR A 31 -2.67 -9.64 3.26
CA TYR A 31 -1.34 -9.25 3.71
C TYR A 31 -1.37 -7.88 4.42
N LEU A 32 -2.17 -6.95 3.90
CA LEU A 32 -2.40 -5.65 4.53
C LEU A 32 -3.15 -5.80 5.86
N ALA A 33 -4.18 -6.65 5.90
CA ALA A 33 -4.93 -6.96 7.11
C ALA A 33 -4.06 -7.65 8.19
N TRP A 34 -3.10 -8.48 7.79
CA TRP A 34 -2.12 -9.05 8.71
C TRP A 34 -1.26 -7.95 9.36
N PHE A 35 -0.76 -6.99 8.57
CA PHE A 35 -0.05 -5.83 9.13
C PHE A 35 -0.93 -4.95 10.03
N ALA A 36 -2.21 -4.80 9.73
CA ALA A 36 -3.13 -4.05 10.59
C ALA A 36 -3.31 -4.71 11.97
N ARG A 37 -3.11 -6.03 12.07
CA ARG A 37 -3.19 -6.80 13.32
C ARG A 37 -1.86 -6.82 14.08
N GLU A 38 -0.76 -7.06 13.39
CA GLU A 38 0.58 -7.16 14.00
C GLU A 38 1.20 -5.78 14.28
N GLY A 39 0.77 -4.76 13.54
CA GLY A 39 1.32 -3.42 13.55
C GLY A 39 2.11 -3.09 12.28
N PHE A 40 1.98 -1.84 11.83
CA PHE A 40 2.74 -1.35 10.68
C PHE A 40 4.17 -0.97 11.09
N PRO A 41 5.17 -1.17 10.22
CA PRO A 41 6.54 -0.76 10.49
C PRO A 41 6.63 0.76 10.69
N GLN A 42 7.61 1.23 11.45
CA GLN A 42 7.78 2.68 11.61
C GLN A 42 8.25 3.37 10.32
N GLY A 43 8.00 4.68 10.26
CA GLY A 43 8.42 5.52 9.15
C GLY A 43 7.46 5.50 7.97
N GLN A 44 7.97 5.89 6.79
CA GLN A 44 7.13 6.10 5.61
C GLN A 44 6.45 4.83 5.12
N LEU A 45 7.16 3.70 5.10
CA LEU A 45 6.61 2.45 4.59
C LEU A 45 5.35 2.03 5.37
N GLY A 46 5.36 2.12 6.69
CA GLY A 46 4.18 1.74 7.48
C GLY A 46 3.01 2.69 7.28
N ARG A 47 3.27 3.99 7.14
CA ARG A 47 2.22 4.95 6.78
C ARG A 47 1.57 4.61 5.43
N LEU A 48 2.37 4.23 4.44
CA LEU A 48 1.87 3.80 3.13
C LEU A 48 1.10 2.47 3.22
N LEU A 49 1.58 1.50 4.00
CA LEU A 49 0.87 0.23 4.21
C LEU A 49 -0.47 0.42 4.94
N ALA A 50 -0.51 1.32 5.94
CA ALA A 50 -1.73 1.69 6.63
C ALA A 50 -2.73 2.36 5.67
N LEU A 51 -2.27 3.33 4.87
CA LEU A 51 -3.09 3.97 3.84
C LEU A 51 -3.60 2.95 2.82
N MET A 52 -2.75 2.04 2.36
CA MET A 52 -3.15 1.00 1.41
C MET A 52 -4.19 0.05 2.02
N HIS A 53 -4.07 -0.26 3.31
CA HIS A 53 -5.07 -1.04 4.03
C HIS A 53 -6.42 -0.31 4.12
N GLU A 54 -6.42 0.99 4.42
CA GLU A 54 -7.65 1.80 4.43
C GLU A 54 -8.32 1.84 3.04
N ILE A 55 -7.54 2.03 1.98
CA ILE A 55 -8.04 2.01 0.60
C ILE A 55 -8.65 0.65 0.25
N ASP A 56 -7.98 -0.45 0.61
CA ASP A 56 -8.46 -1.81 0.39
C ASP A 56 -9.75 -2.10 1.18
N HIS A 57 -9.77 -1.77 2.46
CA HIS A 57 -10.90 -2.00 3.36
C HIS A 57 -12.17 -1.26 2.92
N ASN A 58 -12.02 -0.08 2.31
CA ASN A 58 -13.12 0.72 1.78
C ASN A 58 -13.46 0.42 0.30
N ASN A 59 -12.84 -0.60 -0.32
CA ASN A 59 -13.02 -0.93 -1.74
C ASN A 59 -12.66 0.22 -2.71
N LEU A 60 -11.68 1.06 -2.35
CA LEU A 60 -11.29 2.26 -3.08
C LEU A 60 -10.07 2.06 -4.00
N ARG A 61 -9.65 0.82 -4.26
CA ARG A 61 -8.47 0.53 -5.10
C ARG A 61 -8.56 1.13 -6.50
N SER A 62 -9.77 1.24 -7.05
CA SER A 62 -10.02 1.86 -8.36
C SER A 62 -9.56 3.32 -8.44
N LEU A 63 -9.46 4.04 -7.32
CA LEU A 63 -8.95 5.40 -7.27
C LEU A 63 -7.46 5.49 -7.63
N LEU A 64 -6.71 4.39 -7.51
CA LEU A 64 -5.29 4.34 -7.84
C LEU A 64 -5.03 4.09 -9.33
N GLU A 65 -6.02 3.58 -10.06
CA GLU A 65 -5.87 3.22 -11.49
C GLU A 65 -5.43 4.40 -12.37
N PRO A 66 -5.96 5.63 -12.23
CA PRO A 66 -5.49 6.78 -13.01
C PRO A 66 -4.03 7.17 -12.73
N LEU A 67 -3.49 6.81 -11.57
CA LEU A 67 -2.11 7.14 -11.17
C LEU A 67 -1.10 6.10 -11.70
N ARG A 68 -1.58 4.93 -12.13
CA ARG A 68 -0.75 3.90 -12.77
C ARG A 68 -0.45 4.38 -14.19
N LYS A 69 0.73 4.98 -14.38
CA LYS A 69 1.26 5.21 -15.72
C LYS A 69 1.45 3.85 -16.39
N ARG A 70 0.65 3.57 -17.42
CA ARG A 70 0.82 2.40 -18.30
C ARG A 70 2.07 2.55 -19.14
#